data_AF-A0A530BIF4-F1
#
_entry.id   AF-A0A530BIF4-F1
#
_cell.length_a   1.000
_cell.length_b   1.000
_cell.length_c   1.000
_cell.angle_alpha   90.00
_cell.angle_beta   90.00
_cell.angle_gamma   90.00
#
_symmetry.space_group_name_H-M   'P 1'
#
loop_
_entity.id
_entity.type
_entity.pdbx_description
1 polymer ?
#
loop_
_entity_poly.entity_id
_entity_poly.type
_entity_poly.pdbx_seq_one_letter_code
_entity_poly.pdbx_strand_id
1 'polypeptide(L)'
;MQTTFGTGQPGRENTDLAFTDPLTGLGNHRRFFDKVDRLIGDRADDPAPFTVGILDLDGFKPINDLFGHKAGDDILIQVAMRLRASMDGYSTVCRIGADEFAYLYPMVFSEEQAAEKSRMLIEILSAPYDVGERTARLSASVGCSLFYSGDETTEILINKAETALYHAKRSGRGRVVVYTREMEEAAKRVTRIEQALRRAVSAGEVEPHFQPIVDLNT
;
A
#
# COMPACT_ATOMS: atom_id res chain seq x y z
N MET A 1 -6.99 -46.96 -39.64
CA MET A 1 -5.74 -46.18 -39.72
C MET A 1 -6.10 -44.84 -40.35
N GLN A 2 -5.93 -43.66 -39.77
CA GLN A 2 -5.28 -43.18 -38.56
C GLN A 2 -6.10 -41.98 -38.04
N THR A 3 -6.25 -41.91 -36.72
CA THR A 3 -6.68 -40.75 -35.95
C THR A 3 -5.54 -39.73 -35.89
N THR A 4 -5.83 -38.43 -35.95
CA THR A 4 -4.89 -37.39 -35.52
C THR A 4 -5.64 -36.35 -34.70
N PHE A 5 -5.44 -36.44 -33.39
CA PHE A 5 -5.72 -35.40 -32.41
C PHE A 5 -4.65 -34.32 -32.51
N GLY A 6 -5.06 -33.06 -32.63
CA GLY A 6 -4.19 -31.88 -32.60
C GLY A 6 -4.43 -31.05 -31.34
N THR A 7 -3.77 -31.46 -30.26
CA THR A 7 -3.25 -30.69 -29.11
C THR A 7 -3.69 -29.23 -28.94
N GLY A 8 -4.49 -28.98 -27.90
CA GLY A 8 -4.59 -27.65 -27.27
C GLY A 8 -3.25 -27.24 -26.66
N GLN A 9 -2.89 -25.97 -26.80
CA GLN A 9 -1.69 -25.38 -26.20
C GLN A 9 -1.85 -25.27 -24.67
N PRO A 10 -1.03 -25.96 -23.85
CA PRO A 10 -1.15 -25.91 -22.38
C PRO A 10 -0.29 -24.78 -21.74
N GLY A 11 0.15 -23.79 -22.52
CA GLY A 11 1.18 -22.83 -22.09
C GLY A 11 0.70 -21.48 -21.56
N ARG A 12 -0.56 -21.09 -21.77
CA ARG A 12 -1.07 -19.75 -21.39
C ARG A 12 -1.77 -19.72 -20.03
N GLU A 13 -2.43 -20.82 -19.64
CA GLU A 13 -3.22 -20.87 -18.40
C GLU A 13 -2.34 -20.91 -17.14
N ASN A 14 -1.15 -21.52 -17.22
CA ASN A 14 -0.29 -21.72 -16.05
C ASN A 14 0.51 -20.47 -15.65
N THR A 15 0.84 -19.61 -16.61
CA THR A 15 1.57 -18.35 -16.35
C THR A 15 0.65 -17.32 -15.70
N ASP A 16 -0.62 -17.25 -16.10
CA ASP A 16 -1.54 -16.23 -15.60
C ASP A 16 -1.96 -16.49 -14.14
N LEU A 17 -2.04 -17.75 -13.72
CA LEU A 17 -2.29 -18.14 -12.32
C LEU A 17 -1.14 -17.71 -11.38
N ALA A 18 0.11 -17.76 -11.83
CA ALA A 18 1.27 -17.40 -11.00
C ALA A 18 1.35 -15.89 -10.68
N PHE A 19 0.64 -15.06 -11.44
CA PHE A 19 0.64 -13.59 -11.36
C PHE A 19 -0.70 -13.01 -10.91
N THR A 20 -1.66 -13.84 -10.51
CA THR A 20 -3.03 -13.41 -10.19
C THR A 20 -3.37 -13.79 -8.75
N ASP A 21 -4.07 -12.90 -8.05
CA ASP A 21 -4.66 -13.19 -6.75
C ASP A 21 -5.96 -13.99 -6.97
N PRO A 22 -6.08 -15.22 -6.46
CA PRO A 22 -7.21 -16.10 -6.78
C PRO A 22 -8.54 -15.62 -6.18
N LEU A 23 -8.51 -14.80 -5.12
CA LEU A 23 -9.73 -14.29 -4.50
C LEU A 23 -10.32 -13.12 -5.30
N THR A 24 -9.49 -12.11 -5.60
CA THR A 24 -9.95 -10.85 -6.19
C THR A 24 -9.87 -10.81 -7.71
N GLY A 25 -9.08 -11.71 -8.31
CA GLY A 25 -8.77 -11.70 -9.74
C GLY A 25 -7.85 -10.54 -10.17
N LEU A 26 -7.33 -9.74 -9.24
CA LEU A 26 -6.31 -8.73 -9.52
C LEU A 26 -4.94 -9.37 -9.73
N GLY A 27 -3.97 -8.57 -10.17
CA GLY A 27 -2.57 -8.97 -10.09
C GLY A 27 -2.15 -9.26 -8.65
N ASN A 28 -1.24 -10.21 -8.45
CA ASN A 28 -0.62 -10.44 -7.15
C ASN A 28 0.65 -9.58 -6.97
N HIS A 29 1.32 -9.74 -5.83
CA HIS A 29 2.61 -9.10 -5.53
C HIS A 29 3.64 -9.27 -6.65
N ARG A 30 3.79 -10.47 -7.22
CA ARG A 30 4.76 -10.71 -8.31
C ARG A 30 4.41 -9.91 -9.57
N ARG A 31 3.13 -9.77 -9.88
CA ARG A 31 2.69 -8.98 -11.05
C ARG A 31 2.96 -7.50 -10.84
N PHE A 32 2.77 -7.02 -9.62
CA PHE A 32 3.08 -5.63 -9.28
C PHE A 32 4.56 -5.32 -9.51
N PHE A 33 5.45 -6.13 -8.94
CA PHE A 33 6.90 -5.96 -9.11
C PHE A 33 7.32 -6.00 -10.58
N ASP A 34 6.89 -7.03 -11.31
CA ASP A 34 7.17 -7.19 -12.74
C ASP A 34 6.70 -5.98 -13.57
N LYS A 35 5.57 -5.36 -13.22
CA LYS A 35 5.07 -4.17 -13.91
C LYS A 35 5.90 -2.92 -13.63
N VAL A 36 6.34 -2.73 -12.39
CA VAL A 36 7.18 -1.59 -12.01
C VAL A 36 8.58 -1.75 -12.61
N ASP A 37 9.19 -2.93 -12.50
CA ASP A 37 10.52 -3.22 -13.06
C ASP A 37 10.54 -2.99 -14.58
N ARG A 38 9.51 -3.47 -15.29
CA ARG A 38 9.39 -3.22 -16.73
C ARG A 38 9.26 -1.73 -17.04
N LEU A 39 8.45 -0.98 -16.30
CA LEU A 39 8.30 0.46 -16.54
C LEU A 39 9.60 1.24 -16.28
N ILE A 40 10.37 0.84 -15.26
CA ILE A 40 11.70 1.40 -15.00
C ILE A 40 12.64 1.09 -16.18
N GLY A 41 12.66 -0.17 -16.63
CA GLY A 41 13.47 -0.59 -17.77
C GLY A 41 13.10 0.11 -19.08
N ASP A 42 11.80 0.25 -19.36
CA ASP A 42 11.28 0.95 -20.54
C ASP A 42 11.64 2.45 -20.55
N ARG A 43 11.96 3.02 -19.37
CA ARG A 43 12.34 4.42 -19.17
C ARG A 43 13.81 4.61 -18.81
N ALA A 44 14.65 3.60 -19.01
CA ALA A 44 16.07 3.67 -18.67
C ALA A 44 16.81 4.75 -19.47
N ASP A 45 16.51 4.85 -20.78
CA ASP A 45 17.16 5.81 -21.69
C ASP A 45 16.53 7.22 -21.65
N ASP A 46 15.24 7.31 -21.34
CA ASP A 46 14.49 8.57 -21.19
C ASP A 46 13.64 8.54 -19.90
N PRO A 47 14.23 8.90 -18.74
CA PRO A 47 13.54 8.82 -17.46
C PRO A 47 12.35 9.77 -17.38
N ALA A 48 11.16 9.20 -17.39
CA ALA A 48 9.92 9.91 -17.09
C ALA A 48 9.42 9.55 -15.68
N PRO A 49 8.98 10.53 -14.86
CA PRO A 49 8.43 10.25 -13.55
C PRO A 49 7.20 9.34 -13.60
N PHE A 50 6.94 8.61 -12.53
CA PHE A 50 5.67 7.91 -12.33
C PHE A 50 5.41 7.70 -10.85
N THR A 51 4.19 7.31 -10.50
CA THR A 51 3.79 7.11 -9.11
C THR A 51 3.50 5.65 -8.83
N VAL A 52 3.98 5.15 -7.70
CA VAL A 52 3.51 3.91 -7.08
C VAL A 52 2.87 4.21 -5.74
N GLY A 53 1.95 3.37 -5.29
CA GLY A 53 1.43 3.49 -3.95
C GLY A 53 0.87 2.21 -3.40
N ILE A 54 0.77 2.19 -2.07
CA ILE A 54 0.27 1.07 -1.28
C ILE A 54 -0.90 1.58 -0.45
N LEU A 55 -1.95 0.78 -0.45
CA LEU A 55 -3.22 1.02 0.19
C LEU A 55 -3.50 -0.11 1.16
N ASP A 56 -3.90 0.24 2.38
CA ASP A 56 -4.29 -0.71 3.43
C ASP A 56 -5.69 -0.38 3.94
N LEU A 57 -6.52 -1.41 4.10
CA LEU A 57 -7.90 -1.25 4.57
C LEU A 57 -7.96 -1.07 6.09
N ASP A 58 -8.29 0.13 6.53
CA ASP A 58 -8.41 0.44 7.94
C ASP A 58 -9.62 -0.29 8.55
N GLY A 59 -9.39 -1.05 9.62
CA GLY A 59 -10.48 -1.72 10.34
C GLY A 59 -10.98 -3.01 9.69
N PHE A 60 -10.24 -3.57 8.73
CA PHE A 60 -10.61 -4.84 8.09
C PHE A 60 -10.61 -6.03 9.06
N LYS A 61 -9.64 -6.11 9.99
CA LYS A 61 -9.59 -7.20 10.98
C LYS A 61 -10.82 -7.27 11.90
N PRO A 62 -11.28 -6.16 12.54
CA PRO A 62 -12.54 -6.16 13.29
C PRO A 62 -13.76 -6.64 12.51
N ILE A 63 -13.81 -6.39 11.19
CA ILE A 63 -14.89 -6.89 10.33
C ILE A 63 -14.83 -8.41 10.22
N ASN A 64 -13.65 -8.99 9.99
CA ASN A 64 -13.48 -10.44 9.98
C ASN A 64 -13.88 -11.07 11.32
N ASP A 65 -13.48 -10.44 12.42
CA ASP A 65 -13.78 -10.94 13.76
C ASP A 65 -15.30 -10.90 14.06
N LEU A 66 -16.02 -9.92 13.50
CA LEU A 66 -17.46 -9.72 13.76
C LEU A 66 -18.39 -10.47 12.78
N PHE A 67 -18.02 -10.55 11.51
CA PHE A 67 -18.87 -11.10 10.44
C PHE A 67 -18.33 -12.40 9.83
N GLY A 68 -17.14 -12.82 10.25
CA GLY A 68 -16.46 -14.02 9.76
C GLY A 68 -15.67 -13.78 8.47
N HIS A 69 -14.75 -14.71 8.18
CA HIS A 69 -13.83 -14.61 7.04
C HIS A 69 -14.53 -14.51 5.68
N LYS A 70 -15.70 -15.16 5.51
CA LYS A 70 -16.48 -15.07 4.27
C LYS A 70 -16.91 -13.64 3.95
N ALA A 71 -17.34 -12.88 4.96
CA ALA A 71 -17.71 -11.48 4.77
C ALA A 71 -16.49 -10.61 4.45
N GLY A 72 -15.32 -10.93 5.04
CA GLY A 72 -14.06 -10.29 4.67
C GLY A 72 -13.66 -10.55 3.23
N ASP A 73 -13.81 -11.79 2.76
CA ASP A 73 -13.54 -12.16 1.37
C ASP A 73 -14.47 -11.41 0.40
N ASP A 74 -15.77 -11.34 0.71
CA ASP A 74 -16.75 -10.58 -0.07
C ASP A 74 -16.41 -9.08 -0.13
N ILE A 75 -15.89 -8.52 0.97
CA ILE A 75 -15.39 -7.13 1.02
C ILE A 75 -14.16 -6.96 0.13
N LEU A 76 -13.18 -7.86 0.22
CA LEU A 76 -11.95 -7.78 -0.59
C LEU A 76 -12.26 -7.84 -2.08
N ILE A 77 -13.22 -8.67 -2.49
CA ILE A 77 -13.72 -8.74 -3.87
C ILE A 77 -14.34 -7.40 -4.27
N GLN A 78 -15.19 -6.81 -3.44
CA GLN A 78 -15.79 -5.50 -3.72
C GLN A 78 -14.76 -4.37 -3.79
N VAL A 79 -13.77 -4.36 -2.89
CA VAL A 79 -12.65 -3.42 -2.92
C VAL A 79 -11.90 -3.54 -4.24
N ALA A 80 -11.56 -4.76 -4.65
CA ALA A 80 -10.88 -5.00 -5.92
C ALA A 80 -11.69 -4.52 -7.13
N MET A 81 -13.01 -4.75 -7.13
CA MET A 81 -13.90 -4.26 -8.19
C MET A 81 -13.91 -2.73 -8.25
N ARG A 82 -14.02 -2.05 -7.10
CA ARG A 82 -14.03 -0.60 -7.00
C ARG A 82 -12.71 0.02 -7.46
N LEU A 83 -11.59 -0.53 -6.98
CA LEU A 83 -10.26 -0.09 -7.40
C LEU A 83 -10.05 -0.30 -8.89
N ARG A 84 -10.39 -1.48 -9.44
CA ARG A 84 -10.26 -1.72 -10.88
C ARG A 84 -11.09 -0.74 -11.71
N ALA A 85 -12.30 -0.42 -11.28
CA ALA A 85 -13.17 0.53 -11.97
C ALA A 85 -12.66 1.98 -11.91
N SER A 86 -11.83 2.33 -10.93
CA SER A 86 -11.24 3.66 -10.80
C SER A 86 -9.91 3.83 -11.56
N MET A 87 -9.35 2.76 -12.09
CA MET A 87 -8.10 2.78 -12.85
C MET A 87 -8.37 3.09 -14.32
N ASP A 88 -7.52 3.92 -14.93
CA ASP A 88 -7.48 4.06 -16.39
C ASP A 88 -6.81 2.85 -17.05
N GLY A 89 -6.81 2.81 -18.39
CA GLY A 89 -6.26 1.67 -19.15
C GLY A 89 -4.74 1.48 -19.05
N TYR A 90 -4.00 2.44 -18.49
CA TYR A 90 -2.55 2.38 -18.30
C TYR A 90 -2.17 2.08 -16.86
N SER A 91 -3.05 2.39 -15.93
CA SER A 91 -2.88 2.19 -14.50
C SER A 91 -3.04 0.72 -14.14
N THR A 92 -2.30 0.28 -13.13
CA THR A 92 -2.37 -1.10 -12.63
C THR A 92 -2.75 -1.09 -11.17
N VAL A 93 -3.59 -2.04 -10.75
CA VAL A 93 -3.84 -2.34 -9.35
C VAL A 93 -3.69 -3.83 -9.08
N CYS A 94 -3.02 -4.16 -7.99
CA CYS A 94 -2.71 -5.50 -7.54
C CYS A 94 -3.10 -5.65 -6.07
N ARG A 95 -3.43 -6.87 -5.65
CA ARG A 95 -3.49 -7.24 -4.23
C ARG A 95 -2.15 -7.85 -3.85
N ILE A 96 -1.49 -7.25 -2.86
CA ILE A 96 -0.11 -7.62 -2.50
C ILE A 96 0.01 -8.28 -1.13
N GLY A 97 -1.02 -8.14 -0.29
CA GLY A 97 -1.12 -8.75 1.03
C GLY A 97 -2.54 -9.18 1.37
N ALA A 98 -2.81 -9.38 2.66
CA ALA A 98 -4.13 -9.82 3.13
C ALA A 98 -5.20 -8.75 2.84
N ASP A 99 -4.99 -7.54 3.34
CA ASP A 99 -5.82 -6.35 3.20
C ASP A 99 -5.07 -5.18 2.53
N GLU A 100 -3.94 -5.51 1.90
CA GLU A 100 -3.06 -4.56 1.23
C GLU A 100 -3.14 -4.67 -0.30
N PHE A 101 -3.28 -3.52 -0.92
CA PHE A 101 -3.34 -3.33 -2.37
C PHE A 101 -2.22 -2.38 -2.79
N ALA A 102 -1.67 -2.59 -3.99
CA ALA A 102 -0.69 -1.69 -4.58
C ALA A 102 -1.18 -1.22 -5.94
N TYR A 103 -0.89 0.03 -6.29
CA TYR A 103 -1.20 0.59 -7.58
C TYR A 103 0.01 1.28 -8.22
N LEU A 104 0.01 1.29 -9.55
CA LEU A 104 1.01 1.94 -10.39
C LEU A 104 0.26 2.90 -11.31
N TYR A 105 0.70 4.16 -11.30
CA TYR A 105 0.22 5.21 -12.19
C TYR A 105 1.36 5.68 -13.10
N PRO A 106 1.47 5.15 -14.34
CA PRO A 106 2.55 5.51 -15.26
C PRO A 106 2.52 6.98 -15.70
N MET A 107 1.36 7.64 -15.61
CA MET A 107 1.10 8.98 -16.13
C MET A 107 0.85 10.03 -15.03
N VAL A 108 1.30 9.75 -13.80
CA VAL A 108 1.17 10.66 -12.65
C VAL A 108 2.56 11.07 -12.20
N PHE A 109 2.86 12.36 -12.37
CA PHE A 109 4.23 12.89 -12.37
C PHE A 109 4.53 13.85 -11.21
N SER A 110 3.51 14.23 -10.44
CA SER A 110 3.68 15.14 -9.31
C SER A 110 3.05 14.58 -8.04
N GLU A 111 3.63 14.99 -6.91
CA GLU A 111 3.15 14.63 -5.58
C GLU A 111 1.70 15.08 -5.35
N GLU A 112 1.33 16.24 -5.88
CA GLU A 112 -0.03 16.78 -5.78
C GLU A 112 -1.04 15.88 -6.52
N GLN A 113 -0.74 15.48 -7.76
CA GLN A 113 -1.60 14.58 -8.53
C GLN A 113 -1.67 13.18 -7.89
N ALA A 114 -0.54 12.68 -7.37
CA ALA A 114 -0.49 11.42 -6.63
C ALA A 114 -1.39 11.48 -5.39
N ALA A 115 -1.30 12.58 -4.63
CA ALA A 115 -2.14 12.80 -3.45
C ALA A 115 -3.62 12.91 -3.81
N GLU A 116 -3.97 13.61 -4.90
CA GLU A 116 -5.34 13.79 -5.36
C GLU A 116 -5.97 12.46 -5.79
N LYS A 117 -5.33 11.73 -6.72
CA LYS A 117 -5.82 10.42 -7.18
C LYS A 117 -5.96 9.43 -6.04
N SER A 118 -5.01 9.42 -5.10
CA SER A 118 -5.07 8.56 -3.92
C SER A 118 -6.20 8.93 -2.96
N ARG A 119 -6.51 10.23 -2.81
CA ARG A 119 -7.66 10.68 -2.02
C ARG A 119 -8.97 10.20 -2.64
N MET A 120 -9.08 10.25 -3.98
CA MET A 120 -10.23 9.67 -4.68
C MET A 120 -10.39 8.18 -4.39
N LEU A 121 -9.30 7.41 -4.33
CA LEU A 121 -9.38 5.98 -3.96
C LEU A 121 -9.94 5.79 -2.54
N ILE A 122 -9.49 6.58 -1.57
CA ILE A 122 -10.03 6.53 -0.20
C ILE A 122 -11.52 6.84 -0.18
N GLU A 123 -11.96 7.86 -0.91
CA GLU A 123 -13.38 8.23 -1.01
C GLU A 123 -14.23 7.11 -1.61
N ILE A 124 -13.77 6.51 -2.71
CA ILE A 124 -14.42 5.35 -3.36
C ILE A 124 -14.52 4.16 -2.40
N LEU A 125 -13.45 3.89 -1.65
CA LEU A 125 -13.44 2.78 -0.70
C LEU A 125 -14.21 3.08 0.59
N SER A 126 -14.58 4.33 0.87
CA SER A 126 -15.37 4.70 2.04
C SER A 126 -16.87 4.45 1.85
N ALA A 127 -17.32 4.14 0.62
CA ALA A 127 -18.71 3.79 0.37
C ALA A 127 -19.10 2.47 1.08
N PRO A 128 -20.36 2.30 1.54
CA PRO A 128 -20.79 1.10 2.27
C PRO A 128 -20.58 -0.19 1.48
N TYR A 129 -20.21 -1.27 2.17
CA TYR A 129 -20.05 -2.61 1.60
C TYR A 129 -21.21 -3.49 2.00
N ASP A 130 -21.69 -4.29 1.05
CA ASP A 130 -22.71 -5.30 1.31
C ASP A 130 -22.03 -6.58 1.81
N VAL A 131 -22.46 -7.08 2.97
CA VAL A 131 -22.00 -8.34 3.56
C VAL A 131 -23.20 -9.23 3.91
N GLY A 132 -24.14 -9.34 2.96
CA GLY A 132 -25.34 -10.17 3.07
C GLY A 132 -26.54 -9.37 3.54
N GLU A 133 -26.98 -9.56 4.78
CA GLU A 133 -28.09 -8.78 5.37
C GLU A 133 -27.62 -7.53 6.13
N ARG A 134 -26.32 -7.21 6.07
CA ARG A 134 -25.71 -6.13 6.84
C ARG A 134 -24.82 -5.27 5.94
N THR A 135 -24.59 -4.04 6.38
CA THR A 135 -23.67 -3.11 5.72
C THR A 135 -22.45 -2.86 6.60
N ALA A 136 -21.27 -2.92 6.01
CA ALA A 136 -20.02 -2.52 6.65
C ALA A 136 -19.50 -1.20 6.08
N ARG A 137 -18.75 -0.45 6.90
CA ARG A 137 -17.98 0.71 6.45
C ARG A 137 -16.54 0.53 6.92
N LEU A 138 -15.61 0.79 6.01
CA LEU A 138 -14.18 0.83 6.27
C LEU A 138 -13.60 2.05 5.58
N SER A 139 -12.42 2.49 6.02
CA SER A 139 -11.61 3.47 5.29
C SER A 139 -10.35 2.80 4.77
N ALA A 140 -9.50 3.58 4.11
CA ALA A 140 -8.18 3.12 3.74
C ALA A 140 -7.12 4.18 4.08
N SER A 141 -5.93 3.71 4.42
CA SER A 141 -4.73 4.53 4.52
C SER A 141 -3.88 4.29 3.28
N VAL A 142 -3.29 5.35 2.73
CA VAL A 142 -2.49 5.25 1.50
C VAL A 142 -1.12 5.91 1.70
N GLY A 143 -0.08 5.20 1.31
CA GLY A 143 1.28 5.72 1.15
C GLY A 143 1.69 5.68 -0.32
N CYS A 144 2.22 6.79 -0.85
CA CYS A 144 2.64 6.87 -2.25
C CYS A 144 4.10 7.27 -2.34
N SER A 145 4.78 6.92 -3.42
CA SER A 145 6.11 7.41 -3.76
C SER A 145 6.20 7.67 -5.27
N LEU A 146 7.05 8.62 -5.63
CA LEU A 146 7.34 8.94 -7.03
C LEU A 146 8.72 8.41 -7.39
N PHE A 147 8.81 7.87 -8.60
CA PHE A 147 10.05 7.63 -9.30
C PHE A 147 10.47 8.91 -10.03
N TYR A 148 11.73 9.29 -9.90
CA TYR A 148 12.30 10.45 -10.58
C TYR A 148 13.51 10.10 -11.46
N SER A 149 14.26 9.03 -11.16
CA SER A 149 15.53 8.75 -11.86
C SER A 149 15.95 7.28 -11.81
N GLY A 150 16.80 6.87 -12.76
CA GLY A 150 17.20 5.47 -13.00
C GLY A 150 17.98 4.76 -11.89
N ASP A 151 18.42 5.45 -10.84
CA ASP A 151 19.07 4.81 -9.68
C ASP A 151 18.07 4.16 -8.71
N GLU A 152 16.76 4.43 -8.89
CA GLU A 152 15.71 3.85 -8.05
C GLU A 152 15.26 2.50 -8.59
N THR A 153 15.25 1.49 -7.72
CA THR A 153 14.68 0.17 -8.02
C THR A 153 13.24 0.06 -7.53
N THR A 154 12.52 -0.95 -8.00
CA THR A 154 11.17 -1.29 -7.51
C THR A 154 11.14 -1.44 -5.99
N GLU A 155 12.14 -2.10 -5.40
CA GLU A 155 12.24 -2.25 -3.94
C GLU A 155 12.37 -0.90 -3.24
N ILE A 156 13.16 0.04 -3.80
CA ILE A 156 13.33 1.37 -3.22
C ILE A 156 12.00 2.12 -3.24
N LEU A 157 11.28 2.11 -4.37
CA LEU A 157 9.99 2.78 -4.50
C LEU A 157 8.94 2.21 -3.55
N ILE A 158 8.88 0.89 -3.41
CA ILE A 158 7.95 0.21 -2.52
C ILE A 158 8.27 0.54 -1.06
N ASN A 159 9.54 0.45 -0.64
CA ASN A 159 9.94 0.83 0.72
C ASN A 159 9.58 2.29 1.06
N LYS A 160 9.70 3.21 0.09
CA LYS A 160 9.26 4.61 0.24
C LYS A 160 7.75 4.70 0.44
N ALA A 161 6.96 3.99 -0.36
CA ALA A 161 5.51 3.95 -0.25
C ALA A 161 5.04 3.32 1.09
N GLU A 162 5.68 2.24 1.54
CA GLU A 162 5.43 1.62 2.85
C GLU A 162 5.75 2.58 4.00
N THR A 163 6.85 3.31 3.91
CA THR A 163 7.22 4.34 4.89
C THR A 163 6.13 5.41 4.96
N ALA A 164 5.65 5.90 3.82
CA ALA A 164 4.56 6.86 3.78
C ALA A 164 3.25 6.29 4.35
N LEU A 165 2.92 5.04 4.05
CA LEU A 165 1.73 4.36 4.57
C LEU A 165 1.79 4.22 6.10
N TYR A 166 2.96 3.88 6.64
CA TYR A 166 3.18 3.84 8.08
C TYR A 166 2.90 5.20 8.73
N HIS A 167 3.36 6.29 8.11
CA HIS A 167 3.04 7.64 8.57
C HIS A 167 1.55 7.97 8.46
N ALA A 168 0.88 7.56 7.39
CA ALA A 168 -0.57 7.72 7.25
C ALA A 168 -1.34 7.04 8.39
N LYS A 169 -0.96 5.80 8.73
CA LYS A 169 -1.54 5.03 9.83
C LYS A 169 -1.28 5.68 11.19
N ARG A 170 -0.05 6.19 11.44
CA ARG A 170 0.30 6.83 12.72
C ARG A 170 -0.34 8.19 12.93
N SER A 171 -0.54 8.96 11.87
CA SER A 171 -1.11 10.30 12.00
C SER A 171 -2.63 10.29 12.19
N GLY A 172 -3.27 9.11 12.12
CA GLY A 172 -4.70 8.92 12.45
C GLY A 172 -5.51 8.22 11.36
N ARG A 173 -4.87 7.48 10.43
CA ARG A 173 -5.52 6.67 9.39
C ARG A 173 -6.39 7.49 8.42
N GLY A 174 -7.05 6.81 7.47
CA GLY A 174 -8.03 7.41 6.55
C GLY A 174 -7.48 8.54 5.70
N ARG A 175 -6.19 8.50 5.35
CA ARG A 175 -5.50 9.60 4.68
C ARG A 175 -4.44 9.11 3.72
N VAL A 176 -4.05 10.03 2.85
CA VAL A 176 -2.92 9.87 1.95
C VAL A 176 -1.70 10.56 2.53
N VAL A 177 -0.55 9.89 2.41
CA VAL A 177 0.75 10.51 2.60
C VAL A 177 1.59 10.18 1.37
N VAL A 178 2.19 11.21 0.78
CA VAL A 178 3.17 11.05 -0.30
C VAL A 178 4.55 11.14 0.34
N TYR A 179 5.38 10.13 0.08
CA TYR A 179 6.74 10.09 0.57
C TYR A 179 7.51 11.30 0.06
N THR A 180 8.16 12.01 0.97
CA THR A 180 9.17 13.02 0.67
C THR A 180 10.50 12.62 1.32
N ARG A 181 11.61 13.14 0.80
CA ARG A 181 12.93 12.87 1.38
C ARG A 181 13.04 13.32 2.85
N GLU A 182 12.36 14.42 3.20
CA GLU A 182 12.27 14.93 4.57
C GLU A 182 11.58 13.93 5.52
N MET A 183 10.57 13.20 5.03
CA MET A 183 9.93 12.14 5.81
C MET A 183 10.88 10.98 6.12
N GLU A 184 11.75 10.61 5.17
CA GLU A 184 12.74 9.54 5.40
C GLU A 184 13.72 9.92 6.53
N GLU A 185 14.19 11.16 6.54
CA GLU A 185 15.08 11.67 7.58
C GLU A 185 14.38 11.70 8.94
N ALA A 186 13.12 12.12 8.97
CA ALA A 186 12.30 12.09 10.18
C ALA A 186 12.08 10.66 10.70
N ALA A 187 11.77 9.70 9.82
CA ALA A 187 11.61 8.29 10.17
C ALA A 187 12.89 7.69 10.74
N LYS A 188 14.04 7.90 10.05
CA LYS A 188 15.37 7.47 10.52
C LYS A 188 15.71 8.05 11.89
N ARG A 189 15.35 9.32 12.13
CA ARG A 189 15.55 9.97 13.45
C ARG A 189 14.73 9.29 14.54
N VAL A 190 13.45 9.00 14.30
CA VAL A 190 12.58 8.33 15.29
C VAL A 190 13.12 6.93 15.62
N THR A 191 13.47 6.12 14.62
CA THR A 191 14.05 4.79 14.83
C THR A 191 15.37 4.87 15.61
N ARG A 192 16.24 5.84 15.28
CA ARG A 192 17.50 6.07 16.01
C ARG A 192 17.25 6.42 17.48
N ILE A 193 16.26 7.28 17.75
CA ILE A 193 15.86 7.64 19.12
C ILE A 193 15.31 6.42 19.85
N GLU A 194 14.45 5.61 19.22
CA GLU A 194 13.89 4.41 19.86
C GLU A 194 15.00 3.40 20.22
N GLN A 195 15.94 3.15 19.30
CA GLN A 195 17.08 2.27 19.56
C GLN A 195 17.99 2.83 20.67
N ALA A 196 18.25 4.14 20.67
CA ALA A 196 19.04 4.80 21.71
C ALA A 196 18.35 4.71 23.08
N LEU A 197 17.03 4.96 23.15
CA LEU A 197 16.24 4.85 24.38
C LEU A 197 16.22 3.41 24.91
N ARG A 198 16.00 2.41 24.04
CA ARG A 198 16.05 1.00 24.46
C ARG A 198 17.41 0.64 25.07
N ARG A 199 18.51 1.10 24.46
CA ARG A 199 19.87 0.90 24.99
C ARG A 199 20.08 1.62 26.32
N ALA A 200 19.73 2.90 26.40
CA ALA A 200 19.90 3.72 27.60
C ALA A 200 19.13 3.14 28.80
N VAL A 201 17.90 2.67 28.59
CA VAL A 201 17.11 2.00 29.63
C VAL A 201 17.80 0.70 30.09
N SER A 202 18.24 -0.16 29.16
CA SER A 202 18.95 -1.40 29.51
C SER A 202 20.30 -1.16 30.21
N ALA A 203 20.96 -0.04 29.89
CA ALA A 203 22.25 0.34 30.47
C ALA A 203 22.13 1.18 31.77
N GLY A 204 20.91 1.53 32.20
CA GLY A 204 20.69 2.37 33.38
C GLY A 204 21.09 3.84 33.20
N GLU A 205 21.16 4.32 31.96
CA GLU A 205 21.57 5.68 31.58
C GLU A 205 20.42 6.71 31.65
N VAL A 206 19.25 6.32 32.16
CA VAL A 206 18.07 7.19 32.32
C VAL A 206 17.95 7.60 33.79
N GLU A 207 18.13 8.89 34.08
CA GLU A 207 18.07 9.45 35.43
C GLU A 207 16.81 10.31 35.67
N PRO A 208 16.20 10.23 36.87
CA PRO A 208 15.09 11.08 37.22
C PRO A 208 15.56 12.48 37.65
N HIS A 209 14.90 13.52 37.14
CA HIS A 209 15.06 14.90 37.59
C HIS A 209 13.77 15.36 38.27
N PHE A 210 13.89 16.02 39.42
CA PHE A 210 12.74 16.49 40.21
C PHE A 210 12.72 18.02 40.23
N GLN A 211 11.60 18.60 39.78
CA GLN A 211 11.36 20.04 39.86
C GLN A 211 10.30 20.32 40.93
N PRO A 212 10.63 21.06 42.01
CA PRO A 212 9.67 21.37 43.05
C PRO A 212 8.61 22.36 42.54
N ILE A 213 7.36 22.12 42.90
CA ILE A 213 6.25 23.06 42.72
C ILE A 213 5.96 23.64 44.11
N VAL A 214 6.10 24.96 44.27
CA VAL A 214 5.89 25.67 45.55
C VAL A 214 4.60 26.48 45.52
N ASP A 215 3.89 26.52 46.63
CA ASP A 215 2.77 27.45 46.84
C ASP A 215 3.35 28.85 47.10
N LEU A 216 2.81 29.88 46.44
CA LEU A 216 3.25 31.26 46.59
C LEU A 216 2.54 31.99 47.75
N ASN A 217 1.52 31.37 48.36
CA ASN A 217 0.77 31.93 49.49
C ASN A 217 1.32 31.49 50.86
N THR A 218 2.40 30.70 50.87
CA THR A 218 3.17 30.34 52.07
C THR A 218 4.60 30.80 51.88
#